data_AF-A0A535LFR1-F1
#
_entry.id   AF-A0A535LFR1-F1
#
_cell.length_a   1.000
_cell.length_b   1.000
_cell.length_c   1.000
_cell.angle_alpha   90.00
_cell.angle_beta   90.00
_cell.angle_gamma   90.00
#
_symmetry.space_group_name_H-M   'P 1'
#
loop_
_entity.id
_entity.type
_entity.pdbx_description
1 polymer ?
#
loop_
_entity_poly.entity_id
_entity_poly.type
_entity_poly.pdbx_seq_one_letter_code
_entity_poly.pdbx_strand_id
1 'polypeptide(L)'
;MAPKHHRLPRDRSIESELKFRLTGARDHARIRSALRKLGARREGVYDEENFRFQGPGKTTRRVTLRLRVLDGGPKGVLTAKGPAQFFSGVKVREETEVQVSDAHATLDLFAQLGFQILVVYRKHRTVYVVSQVNVTLDVLEFGHFAEIEGPLEVIPSIARDLGLDPGKAVKDSYSVLARKFEAGKKKAAKKSQPPAVAVAGAG
;
A
#
# COMPACT_ATOMS: atom_id res chain seq x y z
N MET A 1 -43.71 9.77 -15.27
CA MET A 1 -42.85 9.93 -14.08
C MET A 1 -41.52 9.25 -14.37
N ALA A 2 -40.40 9.98 -14.33
CA ALA A 2 -39.07 9.37 -14.50
C ALA A 2 -38.75 8.46 -13.29
N PRO A 3 -38.13 7.28 -13.49
CA PRO A 3 -37.78 6.41 -12.37
C PRO A 3 -36.73 7.13 -11.52
N LYS A 4 -37.04 7.31 -10.23
CA LYS A 4 -36.07 7.73 -9.22
C LYS A 4 -34.95 6.70 -9.24
N HIS A 5 -33.78 7.07 -9.75
CA HIS A 5 -32.58 6.26 -9.63
C HIS A 5 -32.35 5.99 -8.14
N HIS A 6 -32.75 4.80 -7.67
CA HIS A 6 -32.25 4.25 -6.43
C HIS A 6 -30.74 4.13 -6.62
N ARG A 7 -29.99 5.12 -6.12
CA ARG A 7 -28.54 4.99 -5.98
C ARG A 7 -28.35 3.77 -5.09
N LEU A 8 -27.99 2.65 -5.70
CA LEU A 8 -27.54 1.46 -4.97
C LEU A 8 -26.58 1.94 -3.87
N PRO A 9 -26.73 1.45 -2.63
CA PRO A 9 -25.75 1.69 -1.59
C PRO A 9 -24.37 1.38 -2.18
N ARG A 10 -23.46 2.36 -2.13
CA ARG A 10 -22.14 2.16 -2.72
C ARG A 10 -21.45 1.07 -1.91
N ASP A 11 -20.92 0.06 -2.58
CA ASP A 11 -20.05 -0.96 -1.98
C ASP A 11 -18.71 -0.31 -1.62
N ARG A 12 -18.74 0.43 -0.51
CA ARG A 12 -17.62 1.18 0.06
C ARG A 12 -17.44 0.73 1.49
N SER A 13 -16.24 0.28 1.81
CA SER A 13 -15.81 0.03 3.18
C SER A 13 -15.07 1.26 3.72
N ILE A 14 -15.03 1.39 5.04
CA ILE A 14 -14.15 2.33 5.74
C ILE A 14 -12.96 1.54 6.26
N GLU A 15 -11.79 1.76 5.68
CA GLU A 15 -10.53 1.20 6.14
C GLU A 15 -9.94 2.12 7.21
N SER A 16 -9.62 1.58 8.39
CA SER A 16 -8.85 2.27 9.43
C SER A 16 -7.53 1.53 9.64
N GLU A 17 -6.40 2.22 9.53
CA GLU A 17 -5.07 1.60 9.61
C GLU A 17 -4.07 2.42 10.45
N LEU A 18 -3.15 1.71 11.14
CA LEU A 18 -1.85 2.23 11.55
C LEU A 18 -0.74 1.44 10.84
N LYS A 19 0.28 2.16 10.34
CA LYS A 19 1.43 1.58 9.65
C LYS A 19 2.72 1.92 10.38
N PHE A 20 3.60 0.97 10.56
CA PHE A 20 4.87 1.14 11.25
C PHE A 20 6.01 0.73 10.36
N ARG A 21 7.03 1.59 10.27
CA ARG A 21 8.34 1.19 9.73
C ARG A 21 9.14 0.51 10.83
N LEU A 22 9.68 -0.65 10.51
CA LEU A 22 10.46 -1.47 11.44
C LEU A 22 11.94 -1.42 11.07
N THR A 23 12.78 -1.82 12.02
CA THR A 23 14.25 -1.81 11.84
C THR A 23 14.76 -3.01 11.04
N GLY A 24 14.01 -4.12 11.02
CA GLY A 24 14.39 -5.31 10.26
C GLY A 24 13.64 -6.57 10.69
N ALA A 25 14.16 -7.73 10.24
CA ALA A 25 13.57 -9.05 10.50
C ALA A 25 13.43 -9.41 11.99
N ARG A 26 14.29 -8.85 12.87
CA ARG A 26 14.19 -9.06 14.33
C ARG A 26 12.89 -8.49 14.89
N ASP A 27 12.43 -7.34 14.40
CA ASP A 27 11.16 -6.74 14.83
C ASP A 27 9.99 -7.58 14.36
N HIS A 28 10.02 -8.07 13.12
CA HIS A 28 9.04 -9.05 12.65
C HIS A 28 8.99 -10.29 13.54
N ALA A 29 10.15 -10.82 13.99
CA ALA A 29 10.18 -11.96 14.89
C ALA A 29 9.54 -11.65 16.26
N ARG A 30 9.80 -10.46 16.83
CA ARG A 30 9.18 -9.98 18.07
C ARG A 30 7.66 -9.85 17.92
N ILE A 31 7.19 -9.20 16.85
CA ILE A 31 5.75 -9.01 16.57
C ILE A 31 5.06 -10.36 16.35
N ARG A 32 5.66 -11.30 15.59
CA ARG A 32 5.13 -12.67 15.46
C ARG A 32 4.99 -13.36 16.82
N SER A 33 5.96 -13.17 17.71
CA SER A 33 5.87 -13.75 19.05
C SER A 33 4.75 -13.12 19.89
N ALA A 34 4.53 -11.81 19.79
CA ALA A 34 3.43 -11.13 20.46
C ALA A 34 2.08 -11.59 19.90
N LEU A 35 1.94 -11.65 18.57
CA LEU A 35 0.74 -12.16 17.88
C LEU A 35 0.36 -13.57 18.34
N ARG A 36 1.33 -14.48 18.48
CA ARG A 36 1.06 -15.84 19.02
C ARG A 36 0.50 -15.79 20.45
N LYS A 37 1.05 -14.93 21.31
CA LYS A 37 0.57 -14.77 22.70
C LYS A 37 -0.85 -14.19 22.74
N LEU A 38 -1.21 -13.37 21.76
CA LEU A 38 -2.56 -12.82 21.59
C LEU A 38 -3.54 -13.79 20.91
N GLY A 39 -3.13 -15.03 20.61
CA GLY A 39 -3.97 -16.02 19.94
C GLY A 39 -4.26 -15.71 18.46
N ALA A 40 -3.41 -14.92 17.81
CA ALA A 40 -3.60 -14.59 16.39
C ALA A 40 -3.42 -15.82 15.49
N ARG A 41 -4.31 -15.98 14.51
CA ARG A 41 -4.18 -16.97 13.43
C ARG A 41 -3.39 -16.39 12.27
N ARG A 42 -2.48 -17.16 11.67
CA ARG A 42 -1.87 -16.79 10.39
C ARG A 42 -2.85 -17.12 9.27
N GLU A 43 -3.27 -16.13 8.50
CA GLU A 43 -4.28 -16.28 7.45
C GLU A 43 -3.65 -16.55 6.08
N GLY A 44 -2.50 -15.96 5.78
CA GLY A 44 -1.85 -16.17 4.50
C GLY A 44 -0.47 -15.53 4.37
N VAL A 45 0.24 -15.93 3.33
CA VAL A 45 1.51 -15.35 2.90
C VAL A 45 1.41 -15.15 1.39
N TYR A 46 1.73 -13.95 0.92
CA TYR A 46 1.54 -13.57 -0.48
C TYR A 46 2.70 -12.71 -0.97
N ASP A 47 3.11 -12.94 -2.23
CA ASP A 47 3.91 -11.98 -2.97
C ASP A 47 2.98 -11.06 -3.76
N GLU A 48 2.93 -9.79 -3.37
CA GLU A 48 2.06 -8.81 -4.02
C GLU A 48 2.86 -7.92 -4.98
N GLU A 49 2.41 -7.83 -6.24
CA GLU A 49 2.80 -6.76 -7.15
C GLU A 49 1.70 -5.69 -7.20
N ASN A 50 2.06 -4.45 -6.91
CA ASN A 50 1.11 -3.35 -6.80
C ASN A 50 1.40 -2.28 -7.86
N PHE A 51 0.47 -2.12 -8.80
CA PHE A 51 0.47 -1.09 -9.83
C PHE A 51 -0.35 0.11 -9.36
N ARG A 52 0.32 1.23 -9.09
CA ARG A 52 -0.36 2.48 -8.74
C ARG A 52 -0.55 3.32 -9.98
N PHE A 53 -1.78 3.78 -10.22
CA PHE A 53 -2.09 4.59 -11.39
C PHE A 53 -2.15 6.09 -11.10
N GLN A 54 -1.88 6.86 -12.14
CA GLN A 54 -2.22 8.25 -12.31
C GLN A 54 -3.22 8.34 -13.47
N GLY A 55 -4.44 8.78 -13.18
CA GLY A 55 -5.48 8.89 -14.20
C GLY A 55 -5.50 10.24 -14.90
N PRO A 56 -6.24 10.36 -16.01
CA PRO A 56 -6.38 11.60 -16.74
C PRO A 56 -7.18 12.63 -15.94
N GLY A 57 -6.83 13.91 -16.09
CA GLY A 57 -7.56 15.02 -15.49
C GLY A 57 -7.32 15.26 -13.99
N LYS A 58 -8.05 16.24 -13.42
CA LYS A 58 -7.88 16.68 -12.02
C LYS A 58 -8.64 15.80 -11.02
N THR A 59 -9.73 15.15 -11.43
CA THR A 59 -10.62 14.37 -10.56
C THR A 59 -9.94 13.15 -9.95
N THR A 60 -9.00 12.55 -10.67
CA THR A 60 -8.23 11.37 -10.21
C THR A 60 -7.16 11.73 -9.19
N ARG A 61 -6.79 13.02 -9.03
CA ARG A 61 -5.72 13.45 -8.12
C ARG A 61 -6.03 13.20 -6.64
N ARG A 62 -7.31 13.16 -6.27
CA ARG A 62 -7.76 12.92 -4.88
C ARG A 62 -8.11 11.46 -4.62
N VAL A 63 -8.01 10.59 -5.63
CA VAL A 63 -8.34 9.17 -5.53
C VAL A 63 -7.09 8.33 -5.75
N THR A 64 -6.97 7.28 -4.95
CA THR A 64 -5.95 6.26 -5.08
C THR A 64 -6.48 5.08 -5.86
N LEU A 65 -6.09 4.95 -7.13
CA LEU A 65 -6.37 3.76 -7.94
C LEU A 65 -5.15 2.83 -7.95
N ARG A 66 -5.34 1.56 -7.58
CA ARG A 66 -4.29 0.56 -7.54
C ARG A 66 -4.81 -0.79 -8.02
N LEU A 67 -4.07 -1.46 -8.90
CA LEU A 67 -4.25 -2.88 -9.19
C LEU A 67 -3.20 -3.67 -8.42
N ARG A 68 -3.64 -4.68 -7.66
CA ARG A 68 -2.78 -5.62 -6.94
C ARG A 68 -2.88 -7.00 -7.59
N VAL A 69 -1.75 -7.60 -7.91
CA VAL A 69 -1.63 -9.00 -8.36
C VAL A 69 -1.00 -9.81 -7.24
N LEU A 70 -1.54 -11.00 -6.97
CA LEU A 70 -1.04 -11.92 -5.95
C LEU A 70 -0.33 -13.10 -6.61
N ASP A 71 0.86 -13.44 -6.11
CA ASP A 71 1.64 -14.63 -6.44
C ASP A 71 1.91 -14.83 -7.95
N GLY A 72 1.97 -13.73 -8.70
CA GLY A 72 2.21 -13.72 -10.15
C GLY A 72 1.07 -14.31 -10.99
N GLY A 73 -0.08 -14.60 -10.39
CA GLY A 73 -1.25 -15.13 -11.10
C GLY A 73 -1.95 -14.09 -11.98
N PRO A 74 -2.86 -14.53 -12.87
CA PRO A 74 -3.58 -13.61 -13.75
C PRO A 74 -4.64 -12.79 -13.01
N LYS A 75 -5.04 -13.18 -11.81
CA LYS A 75 -6.09 -12.49 -11.04
C LYS A 75 -5.51 -11.32 -10.25
N GLY A 76 -6.35 -10.33 -10.00
CA GLY A 76 -5.97 -9.19 -9.17
C GLY A 76 -7.12 -8.59 -8.38
N VAL A 77 -6.79 -7.59 -7.58
CA VAL A 77 -7.76 -6.74 -6.88
C VAL A 77 -7.53 -5.31 -7.34
N LEU A 78 -8.56 -4.74 -7.97
CA LEU A 78 -8.59 -3.32 -8.28
C LEU A 78 -9.19 -2.57 -7.09
N THR A 79 -8.45 -1.57 -6.64
CA THR A 79 -8.79 -0.80 -5.46
C THR A 79 -8.87 0.68 -5.81
N ALA A 80 -9.97 1.34 -5.42
CA ALA A 80 -10.09 2.80 -5.39
C ALA A 80 -10.23 3.29 -3.94
N LYS A 81 -9.25 4.03 -3.43
CA LYS A 81 -9.29 4.63 -2.08
C LYS A 81 -9.48 6.15 -2.14
N GLY A 82 -10.38 6.67 -1.32
CA GLY A 82 -10.67 8.09 -1.17
C GLY A 82 -9.53 8.86 -0.47
N PRO A 83 -9.74 10.16 -0.20
CA PRO A 83 -8.80 10.96 0.58
C PRO A 83 -8.68 10.39 2.00
N ALA A 84 -7.47 10.42 2.55
CA ALA A 84 -7.22 9.99 3.92
C ALA A 84 -7.62 11.08 4.92
N GLN A 85 -8.31 10.66 5.97
CA GLN A 85 -8.56 11.43 7.19
C GLN A 85 -7.78 10.79 8.34
N PHE A 86 -7.51 11.54 9.40
CA PHE A 86 -6.79 11.03 10.57
C PHE A 86 -7.57 11.33 11.84
N PHE A 87 -7.89 10.27 12.59
CA PHE A 87 -8.58 10.36 13.87
C PHE A 87 -7.66 9.79 14.94
N SER A 88 -7.19 10.65 15.86
CA SER A 88 -6.23 10.27 16.91
C SER A 88 -4.98 9.55 16.37
N GLY A 89 -4.51 9.95 15.19
CA GLY A 89 -3.34 9.37 14.52
C GLY A 89 -3.64 8.14 13.64
N VAL A 90 -4.80 7.50 13.79
CA VAL A 90 -5.25 6.39 12.92
C VAL A 90 -5.73 6.95 11.60
N LYS A 91 -5.26 6.36 10.50
CA LYS A 91 -5.63 6.77 9.16
C LYS A 91 -6.93 6.09 8.75
N VAL A 92 -7.91 6.88 8.34
CA VAL A 92 -9.24 6.41 7.95
C VAL A 92 -9.58 6.88 6.54
N ARG A 93 -10.14 6.00 5.72
CA ARG A 93 -10.59 6.37 4.36
C ARG A 93 -11.62 5.40 3.80
N GLU A 94 -12.45 5.92 2.91
CA GLU A 94 -13.29 5.09 2.04
C GLU A 94 -12.44 4.29 1.06
N GLU A 95 -12.85 3.05 0.83
CA GLU A 95 -12.27 2.15 -0.15
C GLU A 95 -13.36 1.36 -0.89
N THR A 96 -13.15 1.13 -2.18
CA THR A 96 -13.89 0.16 -2.98
C THR A 96 -12.89 -0.80 -3.59
N GLU A 97 -13.13 -2.10 -3.41
CA GLU A 97 -12.31 -3.17 -4.00
C GLU A 97 -13.15 -4.05 -4.91
N VAL A 98 -12.57 -4.46 -6.03
CA VAL A 98 -13.19 -5.36 -7.00
C VAL A 98 -12.17 -6.41 -7.41
N GLN A 99 -12.57 -7.68 -7.38
CA GLN A 99 -11.75 -8.75 -7.94
C GLN A 99 -11.78 -8.66 -9.46
N VAL A 100 -10.61 -8.75 -10.09
CA VAL A 100 -10.47 -8.86 -11.53
C VAL A 100 -9.90 -10.23 -11.88
N SER A 101 -10.48 -10.87 -12.89
CA SER A 101 -10.05 -12.20 -13.33
C SER A 101 -8.77 -12.17 -14.19
N ASP A 102 -8.48 -11.03 -14.81
CA ASP A 102 -7.33 -10.82 -15.69
C ASP A 102 -6.69 -9.44 -15.45
N ALA A 103 -5.52 -9.45 -14.82
CA ALA A 103 -4.73 -8.27 -14.49
C ALA A 103 -4.08 -7.66 -15.73
N HIS A 104 -3.68 -8.46 -16.72
CA HIS A 104 -3.08 -7.96 -17.96
C HIS A 104 -4.13 -7.21 -18.79
N ALA A 105 -5.29 -7.81 -19.00
CA ALA A 105 -6.41 -7.14 -19.67
C ALA A 105 -6.84 -5.86 -18.93
N THR A 106 -6.81 -5.87 -17.58
CA THR A 106 -7.10 -4.68 -16.77
C THR A 106 -6.07 -3.57 -16.97
N LEU A 107 -4.78 -3.91 -17.06
CA LEU A 107 -3.70 -2.95 -17.35
C LEU A 107 -3.88 -2.33 -18.74
N ASP A 108 -4.15 -3.15 -19.76
CA ASP A 108 -4.37 -2.69 -21.13
C ASP A 108 -5.60 -1.78 -21.24
N LEU A 109 -6.70 -2.16 -20.58
CA LEU A 109 -7.90 -1.35 -20.49
C LEU A 109 -7.60 0.03 -19.88
N PHE A 110 -6.83 0.07 -18.79
CA PHE A 110 -6.47 1.36 -18.17
C PHE A 110 -5.57 2.21 -19.05
N ALA A 111 -4.62 1.60 -19.78
CA ALA A 111 -3.80 2.32 -20.74
C ALA A 111 -4.65 2.96 -21.85
N GLN A 112 -5.63 2.23 -22.40
CA GLN A 112 -6.56 2.75 -23.41
C GLN A 112 -7.43 3.91 -22.87
N LEU A 113 -7.81 3.86 -21.60
CA LEU A 113 -8.53 4.95 -20.92
C LEU A 113 -7.62 6.13 -20.51
N GLY A 114 -6.34 6.10 -20.87
CA GLY A 114 -5.38 7.18 -20.61
C GLY A 114 -4.83 7.21 -19.18
N PHE A 115 -4.97 6.13 -18.42
CA PHE A 115 -4.26 5.98 -17.15
C PHE A 115 -2.81 5.57 -17.40
N GLN A 116 -1.91 6.11 -16.59
CA GLN A 116 -0.50 5.77 -16.61
C GLN A 116 -0.11 5.12 -15.29
N ILE A 117 0.84 4.18 -15.35
CA ILE A 117 1.45 3.64 -14.13
C ILE A 117 2.35 4.71 -13.53
N LEU A 118 2.00 5.14 -12.32
CA LEU A 118 2.76 6.12 -11.55
C LEU A 118 3.94 5.48 -10.81
N VAL A 119 3.72 4.30 -10.24
CA VAL A 119 4.76 3.50 -9.56
C VAL A 119 4.31 2.05 -9.45
N VAL A 120 5.26 1.13 -9.61
CA VAL A 120 5.09 -0.28 -9.29
C VAL A 120 5.93 -0.59 -8.05
N TYR A 121 5.38 -1.35 -7.10
CA TYR A 121 6.15 -1.84 -5.97
C TYR A 121 5.71 -3.26 -5.64
N ARG A 122 6.69 -4.06 -5.19
CA ARG A 122 6.47 -5.44 -4.74
C ARG A 122 6.56 -5.51 -3.23
N LYS A 123 5.81 -6.41 -2.61
CA LYS A 123 5.96 -6.74 -1.19
C LYS A 123 5.68 -8.20 -0.92
N HIS A 124 6.46 -8.78 -0.01
CA HIS A 124 6.18 -10.07 0.58
C HIS A 124 5.40 -9.83 1.88
N ARG A 125 4.15 -10.28 1.92
CA ARG A 125 3.19 -10.01 3.00
C ARG A 125 2.87 -11.29 3.75
N THR A 126 2.92 -11.26 5.07
CA THR A 126 2.24 -12.24 5.92
C THR A 126 1.05 -11.59 6.61
N VAL A 127 -0.12 -12.21 6.57
CA VAL A 127 -1.35 -11.74 7.21
C VAL A 127 -1.64 -12.58 8.46
N TYR A 128 -1.91 -11.90 9.56
CA TYR A 128 -2.41 -12.48 10.79
C TYR A 128 -3.75 -11.83 11.15
N VAL A 129 -4.62 -12.60 11.79
CA VAL A 129 -5.91 -12.11 12.31
C VAL A 129 -5.98 -12.38 13.79
N VAL A 130 -6.28 -11.33 14.56
CA VAL A 130 -6.54 -11.40 16.00
C VAL A 130 -7.89 -10.73 16.25
N SER A 131 -8.89 -11.51 16.68
CA SER A 131 -10.28 -11.05 16.74
C SER A 131 -10.75 -10.47 15.39
N GLN A 132 -11.14 -9.20 15.33
CA GLN A 132 -11.55 -8.49 14.10
C GLN A 132 -10.43 -7.60 13.52
N VAL A 133 -9.17 -7.81 13.94
CA VAL A 133 -8.04 -6.98 13.53
C VAL A 133 -7.08 -7.78 12.66
N ASN A 134 -6.78 -7.23 11.49
CA ASN A 134 -5.76 -7.72 10.60
C ASN A 134 -4.42 -7.08 10.96
N VAL A 135 -3.41 -7.91 11.18
CA VAL A 135 -2.03 -7.48 11.36
C VAL A 135 -1.20 -8.04 10.23
N THR A 136 -0.65 -7.17 9.39
CA THR A 136 0.21 -7.57 8.27
C THR A 136 1.66 -7.27 8.58
N LEU A 137 2.54 -8.19 8.20
CA LEU A 137 3.99 -8.01 8.24
C LEU A 137 4.49 -7.99 6.81
N ASP A 138 5.01 -6.83 6.38
CA ASP A 138 5.40 -6.61 5.00
C ASP A 138 6.92 -6.45 4.89
N VAL A 139 7.50 -7.09 3.87
CA VAL A 139 8.87 -6.87 3.44
C VAL A 139 8.83 -6.27 2.04
N LEU A 140 9.42 -5.09 1.89
CA LEU A 140 9.58 -4.39 0.62
C LEU A 140 11.05 -4.11 0.39
N GLU A 141 11.42 -3.78 -0.85
CA GLU A 141 12.79 -3.39 -1.20
C GLU A 141 13.31 -2.22 -0.33
N PHE A 142 12.39 -1.35 0.13
CA PHE A 142 12.72 -0.19 0.95
C PHE A 142 12.48 -0.37 2.45
N GLY A 143 12.25 -1.61 2.92
CA GLY A 143 12.28 -1.93 4.35
C GLY A 143 11.21 -2.92 4.84
N HIS A 144 11.20 -3.11 6.16
CA HIS A 144 10.24 -3.94 6.88
C HIS A 144 9.15 -3.07 7.50
N PHE A 145 7.91 -3.56 7.46
CA PHE A 145 6.77 -2.84 7.98
C PHE A 145 5.79 -3.76 8.70
N ALA A 146 4.96 -3.16 9.54
CA ALA A 146 3.73 -3.76 10.03
C ALA A 146 2.54 -2.81 9.75
N GLU A 147 1.39 -3.34 9.32
CA GLU A 147 0.12 -2.61 9.33
C GLU A 147 -0.84 -3.29 10.29
N ILE A 148 -1.65 -2.48 10.98
CA ILE A 148 -2.73 -2.92 11.86
C ILE A 148 -4.00 -2.27 11.33
N GLU A 149 -4.95 -3.09 10.90
CA GLU A 149 -6.20 -2.66 10.26
C GLU A 149 -7.39 -3.31 10.96
N GLY A 150 -8.44 -2.54 11.22
CA GLY A 150 -9.63 -3.02 11.92
C GLY A 150 -10.50 -1.87 12.45
N PRO A 151 -11.33 -2.12 13.48
CA PRO A 151 -12.11 -1.06 14.10
C PRO A 151 -11.23 0.05 14.70
N LEU A 152 -11.63 1.31 14.51
CA LEU A 152 -10.85 2.51 14.86
C LEU A 152 -10.42 2.52 16.33
N GLU A 153 -11.33 2.09 17.20
CA GLU A 153 -11.20 2.10 18.65
C GLU A 153 -10.22 1.03 19.19
N VAL A 154 -10.01 -0.07 18.47
CA VAL A 154 -9.16 -1.19 18.94
C VAL A 154 -7.72 -1.11 18.43
N ILE A 155 -7.49 -0.47 17.26
CA ILE A 155 -6.17 -0.45 16.60
C ILE A 155 -5.05 0.08 17.53
N PRO A 156 -5.21 1.19 18.27
CA PRO A 156 -4.15 1.68 19.15
C PRO A 156 -3.82 0.73 20.31
N SER A 157 -4.80 -0.03 20.81
CA SER A 157 -4.56 -1.05 21.85
C SER A 157 -3.70 -2.18 21.29
N ILE A 158 -4.11 -2.76 20.16
CA ILE A 158 -3.38 -3.85 19.50
C ILE A 158 -1.94 -3.42 19.15
N ALA A 159 -1.75 -2.17 18.69
CA ALA A 159 -0.41 -1.65 18.45
C ALA A 159 0.48 -1.73 19.71
N ARG A 160 -0.02 -1.30 20.87
CA ARG A 160 0.72 -1.35 22.14
C ARG A 160 0.99 -2.79 22.58
N ASP A 161 0.03 -3.70 22.42
CA ASP A 161 0.20 -5.12 22.75
C ASP A 161 1.29 -5.79 21.89
N LEU A 162 1.49 -5.30 20.66
CA LEU A 162 2.57 -5.71 19.77
C LEU A 162 3.91 -5.00 20.03
N GLY A 163 3.98 -4.15 21.05
CA GLY A 163 5.17 -3.36 21.39
C GLY A 163 5.44 -2.21 20.44
N LEU A 164 4.41 -1.71 19.75
CA LEU A 164 4.48 -0.58 18.82
C LEU A 164 3.84 0.66 19.47
N ASP A 165 4.44 1.82 19.25
CA ASP A 165 3.93 3.10 19.73
C ASP A 165 3.04 3.74 18.65
N PRO A 166 1.71 3.87 18.85
CA PRO A 166 0.80 4.48 17.87
C PRO A 166 1.23 5.87 17.40
N GLY A 167 1.91 6.65 18.26
CA GLY A 167 2.42 7.98 17.92
C GLY A 167 3.52 7.97 16.86
N LYS A 168 4.15 6.82 16.60
CA LYS A 168 5.22 6.64 15.60
C LYS A 168 4.73 6.05 14.28
N ALA A 169 3.41 5.99 14.08
CA ALA A 169 2.86 5.48 12.83
C ALA A 169 3.25 6.37 11.63
N VAL A 170 3.64 5.70 10.54
CA VAL A 170 3.99 6.31 9.26
C VAL A 170 2.71 6.73 8.54
N LYS A 171 2.63 8.03 8.20
CA LYS A 171 1.48 8.59 7.48
C LYS A 171 1.51 8.33 5.97
N ASP A 172 2.71 8.18 5.42
CA ASP A 172 2.90 7.92 3.99
C ASP A 172 2.36 6.53 3.61
N SER A 173 1.67 6.44 2.47
CA SER A 173 1.33 5.16 1.87
C SER A 173 2.57 4.51 1.23
N TYR A 174 2.51 3.20 0.98
CA TYR A 174 3.58 2.51 0.25
C TYR A 174 3.89 3.11 -1.11
N SER A 175 2.89 3.60 -1.85
CA SER A 175 3.14 4.28 -3.14
C SER A 175 3.93 5.57 -2.98
N VAL A 176 3.76 6.31 -1.87
CA VAL A 176 4.57 7.50 -1.57
C VAL A 176 5.98 7.09 -1.19
N LEU A 177 6.13 6.08 -0.33
CA LEU A 177 7.42 5.56 0.10
C LEU A 177 8.24 4.98 -1.07
N ALA A 178 7.62 4.20 -1.94
CA ALA A 178 8.23 3.65 -3.15
C ALA A 178 8.76 4.76 -4.06
N ARG A 179 7.97 5.81 -4.33
CA ARG A 179 8.42 6.95 -5.14
C ARG A 179 9.59 7.70 -4.51
N LYS A 180 9.58 7.89 -3.18
CA LYS A 180 10.71 8.52 -2.45
C LYS A 180 11.97 7.68 -2.57
N PHE A 181 11.85 6.36 -2.44
CA PHE A 181 12.95 5.42 -2.59
C PHE A 181 13.55 5.42 -4.00
N GLU A 182 12.71 5.36 -5.04
CA GLU A 182 13.14 5.43 -6.44
C GLU A 182 13.82 6.78 -6.77
N ALA A 183 13.30 7.89 -6.26
CA ALA A 183 13.95 9.19 -6.41
C ALA A 183 15.32 9.24 -5.70
N GLY A 184 15.45 8.56 -4.56
CA GLY A 184 16.72 8.41 -3.83
C GLY A 184 17.77 7.63 -4.64
N LYS A 185 17.39 6.48 -5.20
CA LYS A 185 18.26 5.68 -6.09
C LYS A 185 18.79 6.49 -7.28
N LYS A 186 17.90 7.20 -7.98
CA LYS A 186 18.28 8.03 -9.14
C LYS A 186 19.28 9.13 -8.77
N LYS A 187 19.12 9.77 -7.61
CA LYS A 187 20.06 10.78 -7.11
C LYS A 187 21.42 10.17 -6.77
N ALA A 188 21.46 8.98 -6.15
CA ALA A 188 22.71 8.28 -5.85
C ALA A 188 23.45 7.84 -7.13
N ALA A 189 22.73 7.33 -8.13
CA ALA A 189 23.29 6.99 -9.43
C ALA A 189 23.89 8.20 -10.17
N LYS A 190 23.21 9.35 -10.13
CA LYS A 190 23.73 10.59 -10.77
C LYS A 190 24.98 11.14 -10.07
N LYS A 191 25.10 10.96 -8.76
CA LYS A 191 26.30 11.38 -7.99
C LYS A 191 27.51 10.46 -8.19
N SER A 192 27.30 9.23 -8.65
CA SER A 192 28.37 8.25 -8.88
C SER A 192 28.86 8.20 -10.32
N GLN A 193 28.27 8.97 -11.24
CA GLN A 193 28.80 9.17 -12.59
C GLN A 193 29.97 10.18 -12.56
N PRO A 194 31.16 9.84 -13.12
CA PRO A 194 32.25 10.80 -13.25
C PRO A 194 31.81 11.98 -14.14
N PRO A 195 32.36 13.20 -13.94
CA PRO A 195 32.02 14.34 -14.78
C PRO A 195 32.28 13.98 -16.25
N ALA A 196 31.36 14.37 -17.13
CA ALA A 196 31.53 14.20 -18.56
C ALA A 196 32.87 14.82 -18.97
N VAL A 197 33.78 14.01 -19.50
CA VAL A 197 35.02 14.49 -20.09
C VAL A 197 34.61 15.39 -21.24
N ALA A 198 34.78 16.70 -21.07
CA ALA A 198 34.66 17.64 -22.16
C ALA A 198 35.74 17.27 -23.17
N VAL A 199 35.36 16.62 -24.26
CA VAL A 199 36.22 16.45 -25.42
C VAL A 199 36.40 17.85 -25.99
N ALA A 200 37.46 18.52 -25.57
CA ALA A 200 37.95 19.71 -26.24
C ALA A 200 38.38 19.26 -27.64
N GLY A 201 37.57 19.62 -28.64
CA GLY A 201 37.96 19.49 -30.04
C GLY A 201 39.22 20.32 -30.28
N ALA A 202 40.24 19.68 -30.82
CA ALA A 202 41.42 20.34 -31.36
C ALA A 202 41.65 19.79 -32.77
N GLY A 203 41.72 20.71 -33.74
CA GLY A 203 42.32 20.50 -35.06
C GLY A 203 41.36 20.06 -36.13
#